data_AF-A0A1M4ULP4-F1
#
_entry.id   AF-A0A1M4ULP4-F1
#
_cell.length_a   1.000
_cell.length_b   1.000
_cell.length_c   1.000
_cell.angle_alpha   90.00
_cell.angle_beta   90.00
_cell.angle_gamma   90.00
#
_symmetry.space_group_name_H-M   'P 1'
#
loop_
_entity.id
_entity.type
_entity.pdbx_description
1 polymer ?
#
loop_
_entity_poly.entity_id
_entity_poly.type
_entity_poly.pdbx_seq_one_letter_code
_entity_poly.pdbx_strand_id
1 'polypeptide(L)'
;MTWTQAINPLGNLGLSALVDALPIIFLFCALALWRMKGHIAGLITLALALVLAVGVHGMPLNMALLTTVYGILSPWCCCSGYGNRNRSGVLPMSLRLL
;
A
#
# COMPACT_ATOMS: atom_id res chain seq x y z
N MET A 1 -15.35 -15.34 -8.80
CA MET A 1 -15.90 -14.59 -7.65
C MET A 1 -15.42 -13.15 -7.72
N THR A 2 -16.32 -12.17 -7.71
CA THR A 2 -15.99 -10.73 -7.76
C THR A 2 -15.74 -10.24 -6.33
N TRP A 3 -14.48 -9.92 -6.02
CA TRP A 3 -14.12 -9.26 -4.77
C TRP A 3 -14.70 -7.84 -4.76
N THR A 4 -15.44 -7.50 -3.71
CA THR A 4 -16.07 -6.19 -3.55
C THR A 4 -15.17 -5.31 -2.68
N GLN A 5 -14.64 -4.23 -3.25
CA GLN A 5 -13.80 -3.28 -2.54
C GLN A 5 -14.67 -2.40 -1.66
N ALA A 6 -14.52 -2.51 -0.34
CA ALA A 6 -15.19 -1.62 0.60
C ALA A 6 -14.53 -0.23 0.56
N ILE A 7 -14.94 0.60 -0.40
CA ILE A 7 -14.40 1.96 -0.63
C ILE A 7 -14.89 2.97 0.43
N ASN A 8 -15.96 2.64 1.16
CA ASN A 8 -16.63 3.54 2.12
C ASN A 8 -16.72 2.94 3.53
N PRO A 9 -15.64 2.89 4.31
CA PRO A 9 -15.71 2.49 5.71
C PRO A 9 -16.48 3.50 6.60
N LEU A 10 -16.55 4.78 6.20
CA LEU A 10 -17.15 5.88 6.97
C LEU A 10 -18.52 6.35 6.45
N GLY A 11 -19.10 5.65 5.47
CA GLY A 11 -20.40 5.99 4.86
C GLY A 11 -20.40 7.24 3.95
N ASN A 12 -19.30 8.00 3.91
CA ASN A 12 -19.11 9.15 3.01
C ASN A 12 -17.71 9.12 2.37
N LEU A 13 -17.68 9.09 1.04
CA LEU A 13 -16.48 9.02 0.20
C LEU A 13 -15.47 10.12 0.53
N GLY A 14 -15.95 11.34 0.79
CA GLY A 14 -15.09 12.49 1.07
C GLY A 14 -14.36 12.39 2.41
N LEU A 15 -15.05 11.88 3.43
CA LEU A 15 -14.47 11.70 4.77
C LEU A 15 -13.41 10.60 4.79
N SER A 16 -13.65 9.48 4.10
CA SER A 16 -12.63 8.42 3.94
C SER A 16 -11.41 8.92 3.17
N ALA A 17 -11.60 9.63 2.05
CA ALA A 17 -10.48 10.15 1.26
C ALA A 17 -9.61 11.15 2.04
N LEU A 18 -10.22 11.97 2.90
CA LEU A 18 -9.48 12.93 3.72
C LEU A 18 -8.65 12.23 4.81
N VAL A 19 -9.18 11.14 5.38
CA VAL A 19 -8.45 10.32 6.36
C VAL A 19 -7.28 9.60 5.70
N ASP A 20 -7.44 9.06 4.48
CA ASP A 20 -6.35 8.42 3.74
C ASP A 20 -5.29 9.40 3.24
N ALA A 21 -5.62 10.69 3.11
CA ALA A 21 -4.66 11.73 2.74
C ALA A 21 -3.70 12.11 3.88
N LEU A 22 -4.04 11.82 5.16
CA LEU A 22 -3.19 12.11 6.33
C LEU A 22 -1.76 11.57 6.20
N PRO A 23 -1.51 10.28 5.89
CA PRO A 23 -0.16 9.76 5.75
C PRO A 23 0.64 10.43 4.63
N ILE A 24 -0.02 10.85 3.53
CA ILE A 24 0.62 11.64 2.46
C ILE A 24 1.04 13.02 2.98
N ILE A 25 0.14 13.74 3.64
CA ILE A 25 0.44 15.09 4.16
C ILE A 25 1.56 15.03 5.20
N PHE A 26 1.56 13.98 6.03
CA PHE A 26 2.61 13.75 7.03
C PHE A 26 3.97 13.47 6.38
N LEU A 27 4.01 12.66 5.32
CA LEU A 27 5.23 12.43 4.53
C LEU A 27 5.78 13.76 3.99
N PHE A 28 4.93 14.56 3.34
CA PHE A 28 5.35 15.84 2.77
C PHE A 28 5.85 16.82 3.85
N CYS A 29 5.15 16.93 4.99
CA CYS A 29 5.62 17.76 6.10
C CYS A 29 6.97 17.27 6.64
N ALA A 30 7.18 15.96 6.78
CA ALA A 30 8.42 15.39 7.29
C ALA A 30 9.62 15.67 6.35
N LEU A 31 9.41 15.65 5.03
CA LEU A 31 10.46 15.97 4.06
C LEU A 31 10.70 17.48 3.92
N ALA A 32 9.63 18.28 3.87
CA ALA A 32 9.71 19.72 3.62
C ALA A 32 10.17 20.52 4.83
N LEU A 33 9.70 20.18 6.04
CA LEU A 33 9.98 20.97 7.26
C LEU A 33 11.18 20.43 8.04
N TRP A 34 11.33 19.10 8.13
CA TRP A 34 12.32 18.50 9.04
C TRP A 34 13.61 18.01 8.38
N ARG A 35 13.77 18.13 7.04
CA ARG A 35 14.94 17.67 6.25
C ARG A 35 15.62 16.42 6.82
N MET A 36 14.84 15.41 7.21
CA MET A 36 15.39 14.17 7.75
C MET A 36 15.85 13.23 6.63
N LYS A 37 16.66 12.22 6.99
CA LYS A 37 16.98 11.12 6.07
C LYS A 37 15.66 10.44 5.66
N GLY A 38 15.36 10.42 4.36
CA GLY A 38 14.06 9.98 3.82
C GLY A 38 13.61 8.58 4.27
N HIS A 39 14.56 7.70 4.60
CA HIS A 39 14.29 6.36 5.14
C HIS A 39 13.52 6.40 6.48
N ILE A 40 13.87 7.35 7.36
CA ILE A 40 13.22 7.49 8.66
C ILE A 40 11.83 8.09 8.47
N ALA A 41 11.71 9.11 7.62
CA ALA A 41 10.41 9.71 7.28
C ALA A 41 9.45 8.66 6.68
N GLY A 42 9.95 7.84 5.75
CA GLY A 42 9.21 6.74 5.15
C GLY A 42 8.72 5.71 6.18
N LEU A 43 9.60 5.25 7.08
CA LEU A 43 9.23 4.28 8.13
C LEU A 43 8.12 4.79 9.05
N ILE A 44 8.16 6.06 9.44
CA ILE A 44 7.13 6.65 10.31
C ILE A 44 5.80 6.76 9.54
N THR A 45 5.83 7.19 8.27
CA THR A 45 4.63 7.30 7.44
C THR A 45 3.98 5.96 7.15
N LEU A 46 4.79 4.92 6.96
CA LEU A 46 4.35 3.54 6.77
C LEU A 46 3.64 3.03 8.02
N ALA A 47 4.24 3.23 9.20
CA ALA A 47 3.63 2.85 10.47
C ALA A 47 2.28 3.56 10.67
N LEU A 48 2.21 4.86 10.36
CA LEU A 48 0.99 5.64 10.44
C LEU A 48 -0.10 5.10 9.50
N ALA A 49 0.26 4.79 8.24
CA ALA A 49 -0.66 4.21 7.28
C ALA A 49 -1.17 2.83 7.71
N LEU A 50 -0.32 2.00 8.34
CA LEU A 50 -0.72 0.70 8.87
C LEU A 50 -1.78 0.82 9.97
N VAL A 51 -1.58 1.76 10.90
CA VAL A 51 -2.54 2.03 11.98
C VAL A 51 -3.89 2.48 11.41
N LEU A 52 -3.89 3.35 10.40
CA LEU A 52 -5.12 3.79 9.73
C LEU A 52 -5.81 2.67 8.96
N ALA A 53 -5.06 1.83 8.24
CA ALA A 53 -5.62 0.69 7.50
C ALA A 53 -6.33 -0.32 8.42
N VAL A 54 -5.75 -0.59 9.59
CA VAL A 54 -6.32 -1.54 10.56
C VAL A 54 -7.48 -0.89 11.33
N GLY A 55 -7.33 0.36 11.77
CA GLY A 55 -8.33 1.05 12.59
C GLY A 55 -9.53 1.56 11.81
N VAL A 56 -9.31 2.11 10.60
CA VAL A 56 -10.35 2.77 9.80
C VAL A 56 -10.91 1.84 8.71
N HIS A 57 -10.03 1.10 8.02
CA HIS A 57 -10.45 0.23 6.90
C HIS A 57 -10.78 -1.20 7.33
N GLY A 58 -10.59 -1.53 8.61
CA GLY A 58 -10.89 -2.87 9.15
C GLY A 58 -10.06 -3.98 8.50
N MET A 59 -8.91 -3.65 7.91
CA MET A 59 -8.07 -4.66 7.28
C MET A 59 -7.46 -5.58 8.36
N PRO A 60 -7.51 -6.91 8.18
CA PRO A 60 -6.92 -7.84 9.14
C PRO A 60 -5.40 -7.64 9.20
N LEU A 61 -4.88 -7.48 10.43
CA LEU A 61 -3.48 -7.12 10.70
C LEU A 61 -2.48 -8.05 10.00
N ASN A 62 -2.77 -9.36 9.93
CA ASN A 62 -1.95 -10.34 9.23
C ASN A 62 -1.74 -9.96 7.75
N MET A 63 -2.79 -9.55 7.05
CA MET A 63 -2.69 -9.21 5.62
C MET A 63 -1.94 -7.89 5.41
N ALA A 64 -2.17 -6.90 6.27
CA ALA A 64 -1.49 -5.61 6.23
C ALA A 64 0.03 -5.74 6.49
N LEU A 65 0.41 -6.61 7.44
CA LEU A 65 1.82 -6.88 7.71
C LEU A 65 2.48 -7.67 6.58
N LEU A 66 1.81 -8.72 6.09
CA LEU A 66 2.29 -9.54 4.97
C LEU A 66 2.57 -8.66 3.76
N THR A 67 1.64 -7.80 3.32
CA THR A 67 1.87 -6.92 2.15
C THR A 67 3.03 -5.95 2.36
N THR A 68 3.20 -5.45 3.58
CA THR A 68 4.30 -4.54 3.93
C THR A 68 5.65 -5.26 3.86
N VAL A 69 5.73 -6.47 4.43
CA VAL A 69 6.93 -7.30 4.39
C VAL A 69 7.23 -7.75 2.95
N TYR A 70 6.23 -8.17 2.18
CA TYR A 70 6.39 -8.51 0.76
C TYR A 70 6.89 -7.30 -0.05
N GLY A 71 6.41 -6.08 0.22
CA GLY A 71 6.88 -4.87 -0.45
C GLY A 71 8.35 -4.54 -0.15
N ILE A 72 8.78 -4.70 1.11
CA ILE A 72 10.17 -4.48 1.53
C ILE A 72 11.11 -5.58 1.02
N LEU A 73 10.65 -6.84 1.03
CA LEU A 73 11.42 -8.01 0.63
C LEU A 73 11.49 -8.22 -0.88
N SER A 74 10.58 -7.60 -1.65
CA SER A 74 10.55 -7.67 -3.11
C SER A 74 11.09 -6.39 -3.80
N PRO A 75 12.30 -5.88 -3.49
CA PRO A 75 12.84 -4.73 -4.20
C PRO A 75 13.23 -5.06 -5.65
N TRP A 76 13.23 -6.34 -6.05
CA TRP A 76 13.77 -6.81 -7.34
C TRP A 76 12.79 -7.53 -8.27
N CYS A 77 11.53 -7.74 -7.89
CA CYS A 77 10.53 -8.30 -8.82
C CYS A 77 9.72 -7.22 -9.54
N CYS A 78 10.36 -6.10 -9.91
CA CYS A 78 9.82 -5.21 -10.95
C CYS A 78 10.83 -4.91 -12.07
N CYS A 79 11.97 -5.61 -12.12
CA CYS A 79 12.93 -5.50 -13.21
C CYS A 79 13.38 -6.87 -13.76
N SER A 80 12.51 -7.88 -13.73
CA SER A 80 12.70 -9.16 -14.43
C SER A 80 11.40 -9.59 -15.10
N GLY A 81 11.00 -8.84 -16.13
CA GLY A 81 9.76 -9.16 -16.85
C GLY A 81 9.30 -8.21 -17.95
N TYR A 82 10.01 -7.11 -18.28
CA TYR A 82 9.65 -6.30 -19.45
C TYR A 82 10.42 -6.76 -20.71
N GLY A 83 10.18 -8.00 -21.08
CA GLY A 83 10.61 -8.61 -22.33
C GLY A 83 9.40 -9.13 -23.10
N ASN A 84 8.71 -8.22 -23.79
CA ASN A 84 7.79 -8.47 -24.91
C ASN A 84 6.66 -9.51 -24.73
N ARG A 85 5.41 -9.06 -24.51
CA ARG A 85 4.24 -9.75 -25.07
C ARG A 85 2.96 -8.92 -25.04
N ASN A 86 2.49 -8.57 -26.24
CA ASN A 86 1.08 -8.38 -26.52
C ASN A 86 0.34 -9.71 -26.26
N ARG A 87 -0.30 -9.88 -25.08
CA ARG A 87 -1.33 -10.90 -24.85
C ARG A 87 -2.30 -10.46 -23.76
N SER A 88 -3.52 -10.20 -24.21
CA SER A 88 -4.77 -10.39 -23.49
C SER A 88 -4.74 -11.69 -22.67
N GLY A 89 -5.00 -11.57 -21.38
CA GLY A 89 -5.13 -12.72 -20.48
C GLY A 89 -4.44 -12.48 -19.15
N VAL A 90 -5.20 -11.90 -18.22
CA VAL A 90 -5.14 -12.17 -16.78
C VAL A 90 -4.62 -13.59 -16.52
N LEU A 91 -3.35 -13.71 -16.17
CA LEU A 91 -2.76 -14.96 -15.68
C LEU A 91 -2.85 -14.95 -14.15
N PRO A 92 -3.49 -15.97 -13.54
CA PRO A 92 -3.69 -16.05 -12.10
C PRO A 92 -2.35 -16.27 -11.39
N MET A 93 -2.25 -15.68 -10.21
CA MET A 93 -1.08 -15.61 -9.33
C MET A 93 -0.60 -16.97 -8.76
N SER A 94 -1.16 -18.09 -9.23
CA SER A 94 -0.95 -19.44 -8.69
C SER A 94 0.10 -20.28 -9.42
N LEU A 95 0.76 -19.77 -10.47
CA LEU A 95 1.67 -20.56 -11.32
C LEU A 95 3.05 -19.87 -11.50
N ARG A 96 3.72 -19.58 -10.38
CA ARG A 96 5.14 -19.15 -10.34
C ARG A 96 5.89 -19.70 -9.11
N LEU A 97 5.35 -20.73 -8.46
CA LEU A 97 5.93 -21.39 -7.28
C LEU A 97 5.88 -22.93 -7.35
N LEU A 98 5.61 -23.51 -8.54
CA LEU A 98 6.01 -24.86 -8.92
C LEU A 98 6.89 -24.75 -10.16
#